data_AF-A0A202DEB9-F1
#
_entry.id   AF-A0A202DEB9-F1
#
_cell.length_a   1.000
_cell.length_b   1.000
_cell.length_c   1.000
_cell.angle_alpha   90.00
_cell.angle_beta   90.00
_cell.angle_gamma   90.00
#
_symmetry.space_group_name_H-M   'P 1'
#
loop_
_entity.id
_entity.type
_entity.pdbx_description
1 polymer ?
#
loop_
_entity_poly.entity_id
_entity_poly.type
_entity_poly.pdbx_seq_one_letter_code
_entity_poly.pdbx_strand_id
1 'polypeptide(L)' 'MNPWPVCWCELSGKILRVFEVEVDDRSGEPGVVLDVSGKGPLVAVGEGSVRLLEVQPQGGKLMDGSAYVRGHKIKAGDVL' A
#
# COMPACT_ATOMS: atom_id res chain seq x y z
N MET A 1 -0.28 20.04 5.53
CA MET A 1 -1.75 19.94 5.39
C MET A 1 -1.99 18.98 4.23
N ASN A 2 -2.21 17.68 4.48
CA ASN A 2 -2.54 16.74 3.39
C ASN A 2 -4.01 17.00 3.01
N PRO A 3 -4.27 17.65 1.87
CA PRO A 3 -5.61 18.01 1.50
C PRO A 3 -6.26 16.78 0.88
N TRP A 4 -7.40 16.42 1.44
CA TRP A 4 -8.47 15.67 0.80
C TRP A 4 -8.44 15.72 -0.75
N PRO A 5 -8.59 14.59 -1.48
CA PRO A 5 -8.89 13.23 -1.02
C PRO A 5 -7.64 12.43 -0.63
N VAL A 6 -7.72 11.72 0.51
CA VAL A 6 -6.71 10.72 0.89
C VAL A 6 -7.01 9.43 0.12
N CYS A 7 -6.01 8.88 -0.56
CA CYS A 7 -6.16 7.62 -1.27
C CYS A 7 -6.42 6.50 -0.26
N TRP A 8 -7.34 5.59 -0.56
CA TRP A 8 -7.62 4.44 0.28
C TRP A 8 -7.94 3.22 -0.56
N CYS A 9 -7.60 2.06 -0.05
CA CYS A 9 -7.85 0.74 -0.64
C CYS A 9 -8.39 -0.21 0.43
N GLU A 10 -8.87 -1.39 0.01
CA GLU A 10 -9.44 -2.39 0.91
C GLU A 10 -8.56 -3.63 0.90
N LEU A 11 -7.78 -3.82 1.96
CA LEU A 11 -7.00 -5.05 2.13
C LEU A 11 -7.76 -6.02 3.03
N SER A 12 -8.18 -7.17 2.48
CA SER A 12 -8.81 -8.24 3.25
C SER A 12 -10.03 -7.79 4.08
N GLY A 13 -10.90 -6.95 3.51
CA GLY A 13 -12.07 -6.41 4.20
C GLY A 13 -11.77 -5.28 5.19
N LYS A 14 -10.55 -4.73 5.19
CA LYS A 14 -10.13 -3.62 6.04
C LYS A 14 -9.67 -2.44 5.21
N ILE A 15 -10.11 -1.25 5.60
CA ILE A 15 -9.68 -0.02 4.94
C ILE A 15 -8.21 0.26 5.28
N LEU A 16 -7.40 0.49 4.26
CA LEU A 16 -6.04 1.00 4.37
C LEU A 16 -5.99 2.37 3.70
N ARG A 17 -5.74 3.41 4.48
CA ARG A 17 -5.52 4.76 3.93
C ARG A 17 -4.06 4.95 3.61
N VAL A 18 -3.77 5.63 2.52
CA VAL A 18 -2.43 5.86 1.98
C VAL A 18 -2.18 7.36 1.95
N PHE A 19 -1.09 7.78 2.58
CA PHE A 19 -0.72 9.19 2.72
C PHE A 19 0.47 9.55 1.84
N GLU A 20 1.39 8.61 1.63
CA GLU A 20 2.57 8.80 0.79
C GLU A 20 2.85 7.53 -0.03
N VAL A 21 3.19 7.73 -1.31
CA VAL A 21 3.55 6.66 -2.25
C VAL A 21 4.77 7.05 -3.09
N GLU A 22 5.53 6.06 -3.51
CA GLU A 22 6.63 6.18 -4.48
C GLU A 22 6.24 5.41 -5.75
N VAL A 23 6.36 6.03 -6.93
CA VAL A 23 6.05 5.36 -8.21
C VAL A 23 7.21 4.45 -8.60
N ASP A 24 6.90 3.27 -9.16
CA ASP A 24 7.87 2.27 -9.62
C ASP A 24 7.38 1.72 -10.97
N ASP A 25 8.30 1.46 -11.89
CA ASP A 25 7.99 1.07 -13.28
C ASP A 25 7.61 -0.41 -13.43
N ARG A 26 7.53 -1.17 -12.32
CA ARG A 26 7.08 -2.55 -12.35
C ARG A 26 5.61 -2.67 -12.75
N SER A 27 5.34 -3.54 -13.72
CA SER A 27 3.99 -3.86 -14.19
C SER A 27 3.48 -5.15 -13.56
N GLY A 28 2.17 -5.22 -13.34
CA GLY A 28 1.48 -6.46 -12.96
C GLY A 28 -0.03 -6.30 -13.06
N GLU A 29 -0.77 -7.24 -12.50
CA GLU A 29 -2.23 -7.15 -12.45
C GLU A 29 -2.66 -6.02 -11.51
N PRO A 30 -3.50 -5.06 -11.95
CA PRO A 30 -3.93 -3.93 -11.11
C PRO A 30 -4.56 -4.41 -9.79
N GLY A 31 -4.10 -3.83 -8.68
CA GLY A 31 -4.51 -4.21 -7.33
C GLY A 31 -3.64 -5.29 -6.69
N VAL A 32 -2.74 -5.95 -7.44
CA VAL A 32 -1.88 -7.01 -6.89
C VAL A 32 -0.63 -6.43 -6.22
N VAL A 33 -0.33 -6.92 -5.02
CA VAL A 33 0.93 -6.66 -4.32
C VAL A 33 2.05 -7.41 -5.04
N LEU A 34 2.96 -6.69 -5.68
CA LEU A 34 4.11 -7.24 -6.40
C LEU A 34 5.28 -7.59 -5.47
N ASP A 35 5.45 -6.82 -4.41
CA ASP A 35 6.58 -6.94 -3.50
C ASP A 35 6.20 -6.37 -2.13
N VAL A 36 6.72 -6.95 -1.05
CA VAL A 36 6.52 -6.46 0.32
C VAL A 36 7.84 -6.14 1.01
N SER A 37 8.97 -6.36 0.32
CA SER A 37 10.29 -6.05 0.83
C SER A 37 10.57 -4.54 0.74
N GLY A 38 11.55 -4.04 1.50
CA GLY A 38 11.99 -2.64 1.42
C GLY A 38 11.18 -1.66 2.28
N LYS A 39 10.85 -0.49 1.72
CA LYS A 39 10.20 0.62 2.46
C LYS A 39 8.70 0.42 2.71
N GLY A 40 8.09 -0.57 2.07
CA GLY A 40 6.66 -0.87 2.17
C GLY A 40 6.16 -1.70 1.00
N PRO A 41 4.86 -2.05 0.98
CA PRO A 41 4.29 -2.90 -0.06
C PRO A 41 4.23 -2.15 -1.41
N LEU A 42 4.65 -2.83 -2.46
CA LEU A 42 4.56 -2.40 -3.84
C LEU A 42 3.32 -3.02 -4.48
N VAL A 43 2.49 -2.19 -5.09
CA VAL A 43 1.18 -2.56 -5.62
C VAL A 43 1.12 -2.18 -7.09
N ALA A 44 0.78 -3.14 -7.95
CA ALA A 44 0.52 -2.86 -9.36
C ALA A 44 -0.75 -2.03 -9.50
N VAL A 45 -0.71 -1.06 -10.40
CA VAL A 45 -1.86 -0.24 -10.78
C VAL A 45 -2.12 -0.42 -12.27
N GLY A 46 -3.10 0.31 -12.83
CA GLY A 46 -3.44 0.21 -14.26
C GLY A 46 -2.25 0.36 -15.20
N GLU A 47 -1.28 1.21 -14.84
CA GLU A 47 -0.01 1.36 -15.55
C GLU A 47 1.12 1.58 -14.54
N GLY A 48 2.09 0.67 -14.53
CA GLY A 48 3.18 0.66 -13.54
C GLY A 48 2.74 0.17 -12.16
N SER A 49 3.45 0.64 -11.13
CA SER A 49 3.20 0.26 -9.74
C SER A 49 3.50 1.41 -8.77
N VAL A 50 2.94 1.30 -7.57
CA VAL A 50 3.13 2.28 -6.49
C VAL A 50 3.53 1.58 -5.20
N ARG A 51 4.54 2.11 -4.54
CA ARG A 51 5.03 1.63 -3.26
C ARG A 51 4.46 2.48 -2.15
N LEU A 52 3.74 1.85 -1.22
CA LEU A 52 3.11 2.55 -0.11
C LEU A 52 4.18 2.87 0.95
N LEU A 53 4.47 4.15 1.16
CA LEU A 53 5.50 4.62 2.10
C LEU A 53 4.89 4.99 3.46
N GLU A 54 3.74 5.65 3.46
CA GLU A 54 2.98 5.96 4.68
C GLU A 54 1.53 5.50 4.55
N VAL A 55 1.10 4.70 5.53
CA VAL A 55 -0.24 4.10 5.55
C VAL A 55 -0.88 4.19 6.93
N GLN A 56 -2.21 4.18 6.96
CA GLN A 56 -3.01 4.10 8.16
C GLN A 56 -3.99 2.94 8.05
N PRO A 57 -3.79 1.83 8.77
CA PRO A 57 -4.79 0.77 8.87
C PRO A 57 -6.07 1.27 9.57
N GLN A 58 -7.19 0.65 9.27
CA GLN A 58 -8.47 0.91 9.92
C GLN A 58 -8.36 0.85 11.45
N GLY A 59 -8.72 1.95 12.11
CA GLY A 59 -8.65 2.09 13.58
C GLY A 59 -7.22 2.23 14.13
N GLY A 60 -6.21 2.28 13.27
CA GLY A 60 -4.80 2.40 13.63
C GLY A 60 -4.25 3.84 13.52
N LYS A 61 -2.99 3.99 13.96
CA LYS A 61 -2.21 5.21 13.75
C LYS A 61 -1.54 5.17 12.37
N LEU A 62 -1.21 6.35 11.86
CA LEU A 62 -0.33 6.50 10.69
C LEU A 62 1.03 5.84 11.00
N MET A 63 1.56 5.10 10.03
CA MET A 63 2.83 4.38 10.16
C MET A 63 3.51 4.19 8.80
N ASP A 64 4.81 3.91 8.84
CA ASP A 64 5.58 3.55 7.66
C ASP A 64 5.06 2.25 7.02
N GLY A 65 5.10 2.17 5.69
CA GLY A 65 4.74 0.98 4.93
C GLY A 65 5.58 -0.24 5.34
N SER A 66 6.85 -0.04 5.67
CA SER A 66 7.73 -1.12 6.17
C SER A 66 7.30 -1.61 7.55
N ALA A 67 6.81 -0.72 8.42
CA ALA A 67 6.24 -1.08 9.71
C ALA A 67 4.91 -1.83 9.52
N TYR A 68 4.10 -1.39 8.56
CA TYR A 68 2.87 -2.07 8.18
C TYR A 68 3.11 -3.52 7.74
N VAL A 69 4.05 -3.77 6.83
CA VAL A 69 4.39 -5.13 6.38
C VAL A 69 4.89 -6.02 7.53
N ARG A 70 5.61 -5.46 8.50
CA ARG A 70 6.09 -6.22 9.67
C ARG A 70 4.98 -6.59 10.64
N GLY A 71 3.98 -5.72 10.80
CA GLY A 71 2.86 -5.91 11.73
C GLY A 71 1.64 -6.62 11.13
N HIS A 72 1.50 -6.62 9.80
CA HIS A 72 0.36 -7.17 9.09
C HIS A 72 0.79 -8.31 8.14
N LYS A 73 -0.01 -9.36 8.06
CA LYS A 73 0.21 -10.47 7.13
C LYS A 73 -0.18 -10.05 5.71
N ILE A 74 0.68 -9.27 5.06
CA ILE A 74 0.60 -8.96 3.63
C ILE A 74 1.73 -9.69 2.91
N LYS A 75 1.44 -10.28 1.75
CA LYS A 75 2.41 -11.01 0.92
C LYS A 75 2.26 -10.60 -0.53
N ALA A 76 3.32 -10.84 -1.30
CA ALA A 76 3.23 -10.73 -2.75
C ALA A 76 2.15 -11.70 -3.27
N GLY A 77 1.29 -11.19 -4.17
CA GLY A 77 0.12 -11.88 -4.69
C GLY A 77 -1.19 -11.58 -3.95
N ASP A 78 -1.18 -10.84 -2.84
CA ASP A 78 -2.42 -10.33 -2.23
C ASP A 78 -3.04 -9.22 -3.10
N VAL A 79 -4.36 -9.07 -3.04
CA VAL A 79 -5.13 -8.08 -3.83
C VAL A 79 -5.73 -7.01 -2.91
N LEU A 80 -5.66 -5.75 -3.35
CA LEU A 80 -6.07 -4.52 -2.66
C LEU A 80 -7.30 -3.84 -3.28
#